data_AF-A0A7K2KWL3-F1
#
_entry.id   AF-A0A7K2KWL3-F1
#
_cell.length_a   1.000
_cell.length_b   1.000
_cell.length_c   1.000
_cell.angle_alpha   90.00
_cell.angle_beta   90.00
_cell.angle_gamma   90.00
#
_symmetry.space_group_name_H-M   'P 1'
#
loop_
_entity.id
_entity.type
_entity.pdbx_description
1 polymer ?
#
loop_
_entity_poly.entity_id
_entity_poly.type
_entity_poly.pdbx_seq_one_letter_code
_entity_poly.pdbx_strand_id
1 'polypeptide(L)'
;MPRRPIHVTGAAQAPLRAALRALRTELAGPEEFPPAVLAEAEAAAKAPRLPAHDATDLPLFTVDPPTSTDLDQAMHLARRADGGYRVHYAIADVAAFVAPGSALDAEAHRRVLTLYFPDGKVPLHPTVLSEGAASLLPGEPRP
;
A
#
# COMPACT_ATOMS: atom_id res chain seq x y z
N MET A 1 2.58 21.68 10.35
CA MET A 1 1.38 22.49 10.09
C MET A 1 0.30 22.11 11.09
N PRO A 2 -0.22 23.04 11.90
CA PRO A 2 -1.37 22.75 12.76
C PRO A 2 -2.56 22.40 11.86
N ARG A 3 -3.05 21.16 11.97
CA ARG A 3 -4.28 20.72 11.31
C ARG A 3 -5.43 21.04 12.27
N ARG A 4 -6.49 21.70 11.78
CA ARG A 4 -7.71 21.93 12.57
C ARG A 4 -8.67 20.77 12.27
N PRO A 5 -8.82 19.78 13.16
CA PRO A 5 -9.77 18.70 12.93
C PRO A 5 -11.19 19.27 12.98
N ILE A 6 -11.96 19.06 11.91
CA ILE A 6 -13.38 19.41 11.86
C ILE A 6 -14.15 18.16 12.27
N HIS A 7 -14.82 18.23 13.44
CA HIS A 7 -15.71 17.18 13.89
C HIS A 7 -17.14 17.54 13.50
N VAL A 8 -17.72 16.78 12.57
CA VAL A 8 -19.13 16.93 12.17
C VAL A 8 -19.96 15.92 12.95
N THR A 9 -20.83 16.40 13.84
CA THR A 9 -21.72 15.59 14.68
C THR A 9 -23.20 15.87 14.34
N GLY A 10 -24.08 14.93 14.68
CA GLY A 10 -25.53 15.11 14.55
C GLY A 10 -26.06 15.11 13.10
N ALA A 11 -27.08 15.93 12.83
CA ALA A 11 -27.85 15.93 11.58
C ALA A 11 -27.01 16.17 10.31
N ALA A 12 -25.86 16.86 10.41
CA ALA A 12 -24.97 17.13 9.29
C ALA A 12 -24.10 15.91 8.88
N GLN A 13 -24.02 14.87 9.71
CA GLN A 13 -23.14 13.73 9.46
C GLN A 13 -23.65 12.83 8.31
N ALA A 14 -24.96 12.62 8.21
CA ALA A 14 -25.54 11.75 7.19
C ALA A 14 -25.42 12.36 5.77
N PRO A 15 -25.76 13.64 5.53
CA PRO A 15 -25.56 14.28 4.22
C PRO A 15 -24.08 14.32 3.81
N LEU A 16 -23.17 14.59 4.75
CA LEU A 16 -21.73 14.59 4.48
C LEU A 16 -21.22 13.21 4.05
N ARG A 17 -21.57 12.15 4.79
CA ARG A 17 -21.20 10.77 4.42
C ARG A 17 -21.77 10.37 3.06
N ALA A 18 -23.00 10.78 2.75
CA ALA A 18 -23.62 10.53 1.45
C ALA A 18 -22.86 11.25 0.33
N ALA A 19 -22.49 12.51 0.53
CA ALA A 19 -21.71 13.29 -0.44
C ALA A 19 -20.32 12.70 -0.68
N LEU A 20 -19.60 12.30 0.39
CA LEU A 20 -18.28 11.67 0.28
C LEU A 20 -18.35 10.32 -0.44
N ARG A 21 -19.39 9.51 -0.16
CA ARG A 21 -19.63 8.26 -0.90
C ARG A 21 -19.91 8.52 -2.37
N ALA A 22 -20.77 9.48 -2.71
CA ALA A 22 -21.07 9.83 -4.09
C ALA A 22 -19.80 10.26 -4.85
N LEU A 23 -18.97 11.10 -4.23
CA LEU A 23 -17.69 11.52 -4.78
C LEU A 23 -16.74 10.35 -5.04
N ARG A 24 -16.68 9.37 -4.11
CA ARG A 24 -15.88 8.15 -4.33
C ARG A 24 -16.39 7.32 -5.49
N THR A 25 -17.69 7.08 -5.55
CA THR A 25 -18.28 6.31 -6.66
C THR A 25 -18.04 6.97 -8.01
N GLU A 26 -18.15 8.30 -8.07
CA GLU A 26 -17.92 9.07 -9.30
C GLU A 26 -16.45 9.04 -9.75
N LEU A 27 -15.51 9.25 -8.83
CA LEU A 27 -14.09 9.38 -9.16
C LEU A 27 -13.33 8.05 -9.24
N ALA A 28 -13.74 7.04 -8.47
CA ALA A 28 -12.99 5.79 -8.32
C ALA A 28 -13.69 4.56 -8.93
N GLY A 29 -14.96 4.67 -9.28
CA GLY A 29 -15.78 3.52 -9.67
C GLY A 29 -16.08 2.59 -8.49
N PRO A 30 -16.31 1.28 -8.74
CA PRO A 30 -16.62 0.32 -7.68
C PRO A 30 -15.50 0.21 -6.64
N GLU A 31 -15.85 0.39 -5.36
CA GLU A 31 -14.90 0.24 -4.24
C GLU A 31 -14.41 -1.22 -4.13
N GLU A 32 -15.33 -2.17 -4.34
CA GLU A 32 -15.07 -3.60 -4.18
C GLU A 32 -14.23 -4.19 -5.33
N PHE A 33 -13.33 -5.10 -4.98
CA PHE A 33 -12.58 -5.89 -5.95
C PHE A 33 -13.42 -7.06 -6.47
N PRO A 34 -13.30 -7.43 -7.76
CA PRO A 34 -13.92 -8.63 -8.28
C PRO A 34 -13.47 -9.90 -7.51
N PRO A 35 -14.34 -10.91 -7.32
CA PRO A 35 -13.98 -12.12 -6.56
C PRO A 35 -12.73 -12.86 -7.08
N ALA A 36 -12.51 -12.87 -8.40
CA ALA A 36 -11.33 -13.46 -9.00
C ALA A 36 -10.03 -12.74 -8.58
N VAL A 37 -10.07 -11.42 -8.46
CA VAL A 37 -8.92 -10.60 -8.03
C VAL A 37 -8.61 -10.86 -6.56
N LEU A 38 -9.63 -10.96 -5.71
CA LEU A 38 -9.47 -11.28 -4.29
C LEU A 38 -8.88 -12.68 -4.09
N ALA A 39 -9.39 -13.67 -4.82
CA ALA A 39 -8.88 -15.04 -4.74
C ALA A 39 -7.42 -15.14 -5.21
N GLU A 40 -7.06 -14.42 -6.27
CA GLU A 40 -5.68 -14.36 -6.76
C GLU A 40 -4.75 -13.67 -5.76
N ALA A 41 -5.18 -12.55 -5.15
CA ALA A 41 -4.42 -11.85 -4.12
C ALA A 41 -4.12 -12.71 -2.89
N GLU A 42 -5.10 -13.45 -2.40
CA GLU A 42 -4.96 -14.38 -1.29
C GLU A 42 -3.97 -15.52 -1.61
N ALA A 43 -3.95 -15.99 -2.86
CA ALA A 43 -3.00 -17.01 -3.29
C ALA A 43 -1.57 -16.45 -3.40
N ALA A 44 -1.42 -15.29 -4.04
CA ALA A 44 -0.14 -14.61 -4.20
C ALA A 44 0.50 -14.24 -2.85
N ALA A 45 -0.32 -13.78 -1.88
CA ALA A 45 0.14 -13.43 -0.54
C ALA A 45 0.80 -14.60 0.22
N LYS A 46 0.38 -15.84 -0.06
CA LYS A 46 0.88 -17.05 0.65
C LYS A 46 2.18 -17.59 0.07
N ALA A 47 2.49 -17.26 -1.18
CA ALA A 47 3.63 -17.80 -1.89
C ALA A 47 4.23 -16.76 -2.85
N PRO A 48 4.82 -15.67 -2.33
CA PRO A 48 5.44 -14.66 -3.16
C PRO A 48 6.66 -15.24 -3.88
N ARG A 49 6.94 -14.69 -5.08
CA ARG A 49 8.20 -14.95 -5.78
C ARG A 49 9.32 -14.19 -5.08
N LEU A 50 10.25 -14.91 -4.46
CA LEU A 50 11.41 -14.30 -3.80
C LEU A 50 12.50 -13.87 -4.80
N PRO A 51 13.21 -12.75 -4.56
CA PRO A 51 14.37 -12.36 -5.35
C PRO A 51 15.56 -13.29 -5.10
N ALA A 52 16.50 -13.33 -6.05
CA ALA A 52 17.73 -14.11 -5.90
C ALA A 52 18.72 -13.50 -4.89
N HIS A 53 18.62 -12.19 -4.66
CA HIS A 53 19.47 -11.48 -3.70
C HIS A 53 18.77 -11.40 -2.34
N ASP A 54 19.40 -11.98 -1.32
CA ASP A 54 19.01 -11.82 0.08
C ASP A 54 19.71 -10.60 0.67
N ALA A 55 18.92 -9.66 1.21
CA ALA A 55 19.40 -8.45 1.88
C ALA A 55 18.81 -8.32 3.31
N THR A 56 18.32 -9.42 3.90
CA THR A 56 17.71 -9.44 5.23
C THR A 56 18.68 -9.13 6.37
N ASP A 57 19.98 -9.09 6.08
CA ASP A 57 21.03 -8.65 7.01
C ASP A 57 21.13 -7.12 7.13
N LEU A 58 20.53 -6.36 6.21
CA LEU A 58 20.51 -4.90 6.27
C LEU A 58 19.55 -4.42 7.38
N PRO A 59 20.00 -3.57 8.31
CA PRO A 59 19.14 -3.01 9.36
C PRO A 59 18.29 -1.85 8.79
N LEU A 60 17.32 -2.20 7.96
CA LEU A 60 16.41 -1.25 7.31
C LEU A 60 15.40 -0.66 8.31
N PHE A 61 14.98 0.58 8.07
CA PHE A 61 13.89 1.25 8.77
C PHE A 61 12.93 1.92 7.78
N THR A 62 11.66 2.09 8.14
CA THR A 62 10.68 2.89 7.38
C THR A 62 10.41 4.22 8.09
N VAL A 63 9.85 5.20 7.39
CA VAL A 63 9.50 6.53 7.94
C VAL A 63 8.14 6.95 7.39
N ASP A 64 7.10 6.72 8.19
CA ASP A 64 5.71 6.83 7.74
C ASP A 64 4.83 7.48 8.82
N PRO A 65 3.66 8.04 8.46
CA PRO A 65 2.66 8.43 9.44
C PRO A 65 2.29 7.27 10.39
N PRO A 66 1.97 7.53 11.67
CA PRO A 66 1.75 6.47 12.68
C PRO A 66 0.66 5.44 12.37
N THR A 67 -0.27 5.77 11.48
CA THR A 67 -1.41 4.91 11.11
C THR A 67 -1.22 4.22 9.75
N SER A 68 -0.04 4.35 9.13
CA SER A 68 0.21 3.78 7.81
C SER A 68 0.43 2.28 7.92
N THR A 69 -0.19 1.54 7.01
CA THR A 69 -0.10 0.07 6.93
C THR A 69 0.46 -0.38 5.58
N ASP A 70 0.45 0.51 4.59
CA ASP A 70 0.94 0.36 3.23
C ASP A 70 2.38 0.89 3.08
N LEU A 71 3.32 0.27 3.79
CA LEU A 71 4.73 0.67 3.82
C LEU A 71 5.43 0.17 2.55
N ASP A 72 5.71 1.08 1.62
CA ASP A 72 6.24 0.76 0.29
C ASP A 72 7.77 0.89 0.19
N GLN A 73 8.41 1.45 1.21
CA GLN A 73 9.83 1.77 1.20
C GLN A 73 10.51 1.58 2.56
N ALA A 74 11.75 1.13 2.53
CA ALA A 74 12.61 1.03 3.70
C ALA A 74 14.04 1.47 3.34
N MET A 75 14.78 1.98 4.32
CA MET A 75 16.10 2.55 4.07
C MET A 75 17.11 2.20 5.15
N HIS A 76 18.38 2.18 4.78
CA HIS A 76 19.50 2.06 5.69
C HIS A 76 20.64 2.98 5.25
N LEU A 77 21.20 3.74 6.20
CA LEU A 77 22.24 4.73 5.95
C LEU A 77 23.49 4.39 6.74
N ALA A 78 24.62 4.19 6.06
CA ALA A 78 25.90 3.88 6.70
C ALA A 78 27.00 4.83 6.23
N ARG A 79 27.89 5.26 7.14
CA ARG A 79 29.12 5.97 6.77
C ARG A 79 30.09 5.01 6.09
N ARG A 80 30.80 5.49 5.06
CA ARG A 80 31.84 4.70 4.40
C ARG A 80 33.23 5.03 4.95
N ALA A 81 34.14 4.06 4.89
CA ALA A 81 35.51 4.21 5.39
C ALA A 81 36.34 5.25 4.59
N ASP A 82 36.05 5.40 3.30
CA ASP A 82 36.68 6.37 2.39
C ASP A 82 36.01 7.76 2.42
N GLY A 83 35.07 7.97 3.34
CA GLY A 83 34.27 9.19 3.44
C GLY A 83 32.92 9.09 2.72
N GLY A 84 31.99 9.96 3.12
CA GLY A 84 30.62 9.96 2.61
C GLY A 84 29.74 8.87 3.21
N TYR A 85 28.65 8.54 2.50
CA TYR A 85 27.61 7.61 2.95
C TYR A 85 27.24 6.61 1.86
N ARG A 86 26.78 5.43 2.28
CA ARG A 86 26.04 4.47 1.46
C ARG A 86 24.58 4.48 1.92
N VAL A 87 23.68 4.61 0.95
CA VAL A 87 22.24 4.51 1.16
C VAL A 87 21.77 3.22 0.52
N HIS A 88 21.09 2.38 1.29
CA HIS A 88 20.25 1.31 0.76
C HIS A 88 18.82 1.80 0.82
N TYR A 89 18.08 1.61 -0.27
CA TYR A 89 16.70 2.03 -0.41
C TYR A 89 15.94 0.86 -1.05
N ALA A 90 15.19 0.16 -0.22
CA ALA A 90 14.37 -0.98 -0.61
C ALA A 90 12.96 -0.49 -0.92
N ILE A 91 12.38 -1.03 -1.99
CA ILE A 91 11.01 -0.79 -2.41
C ILE A 91 10.28 -2.12 -2.37
N ALA A 92 9.03 -2.13 -1.90
CA ALA A 92 8.17 -3.30 -1.95
C ALA A 92 8.11 -3.90 -3.37
N ASP A 93 8.50 -5.17 -3.54
CA ASP A 93 8.42 -5.84 -4.85
C ASP A 93 6.98 -6.28 -5.16
N VAL A 94 6.15 -5.35 -5.62
CA VAL A 94 4.76 -5.65 -6.06
C VAL A 94 4.74 -6.71 -7.17
N ALA A 95 5.78 -6.76 -8.02
CA ALA A 95 5.89 -7.76 -9.09
C ALA A 95 6.17 -9.18 -8.56
N ALA A 96 6.47 -9.34 -7.25
CA ALA A 96 6.47 -10.65 -6.59
C ALA A 96 5.05 -11.22 -6.43
N PHE A 97 4.01 -10.38 -6.50
CA PHE A 97 2.61 -10.73 -6.25
C PHE A 97 1.71 -10.56 -7.50
N VAL A 98 2.03 -9.61 -8.38
CA VAL A 98 1.21 -9.28 -9.55
C VAL A 98 1.92 -9.76 -10.82
N ALA A 99 1.33 -10.75 -11.49
CA ALA A 99 1.86 -11.29 -12.74
C ALA A 99 1.25 -10.58 -13.96
N PRO A 100 2.03 -10.22 -14.99
CA PRO A 100 1.47 -9.61 -16.20
C PRO A 100 0.36 -10.45 -16.83
N GLY A 101 -0.75 -9.80 -17.20
CA GLY A 101 -1.92 -10.45 -17.80
C GLY A 101 -2.84 -11.18 -16.81
N SER A 102 -2.56 -11.12 -15.50
CA SER A 102 -3.41 -11.72 -14.47
C SER A 102 -4.65 -10.87 -14.14
N ALA A 103 -5.55 -11.38 -13.29
CA ALA A 103 -6.71 -10.60 -12.87
C ALA A 103 -6.30 -9.41 -11.99
N LEU A 104 -5.27 -9.58 -11.15
CA LEU A 104 -4.67 -8.49 -10.39
C LEU A 104 -4.08 -7.42 -11.30
N ASP A 105 -3.33 -7.81 -12.33
CA ASP A 105 -2.71 -6.88 -13.27
C ASP A 105 -3.77 -6.06 -14.03
N ALA A 106 -4.79 -6.73 -14.56
CA ALA A 106 -5.89 -6.05 -15.27
C ALA A 106 -6.65 -5.08 -14.36
N GLU A 107 -6.91 -5.47 -13.10
CA GLU A 107 -7.59 -4.62 -12.13
C GLU A 107 -6.72 -3.44 -11.67
N ALA A 108 -5.42 -3.65 -11.47
CA ALA A 108 -4.48 -2.59 -11.17
C ALA A 108 -4.42 -1.56 -12.30
N HIS A 109 -4.41 -1.99 -13.57
CA HIS A 109 -4.49 -1.09 -14.72
C HIS A 109 -5.83 -0.34 -14.80
N ARG A 110 -6.94 -0.97 -14.39
CA ARG A 110 -8.25 -0.31 -14.33
C ARG A 110 -8.31 0.76 -13.24
N ARG A 111 -7.67 0.52 -12.09
CA ARG A 111 -7.67 1.43 -10.93
C ARG A 111 -6.60 2.52 -10.99
N VAL A 112 -5.45 2.22 -11.60
CA VAL A 112 -4.28 3.08 -11.81
C VAL A 112 -3.54 3.49 -10.53
N LEU A 113 -4.25 3.97 -9.51
CA LEU A 113 -3.67 4.52 -8.29
C LEU A 113 -4.59 4.32 -7.08
N THR A 114 -4.01 4.40 -5.87
CA THR A 114 -4.80 4.49 -4.64
C THR A 114 -5.31 5.91 -4.48
N LEU A 115 -6.63 6.07 -4.37
CA LEU A 115 -7.26 7.37 -4.11
C LEU A 115 -7.50 7.54 -2.61
N TYR A 116 -6.92 8.59 -2.01
CA TYR A 116 -7.10 8.93 -0.60
C TYR A 116 -8.15 10.03 -0.43
N PHE A 117 -9.25 9.71 0.24
CA PHE A 117 -10.37 10.59 0.54
C PHE A 117 -10.38 11.00 2.02
N PRO A 118 -11.11 12.07 2.40
CA PRO A 118 -11.20 12.50 3.80
C PRO A 118 -11.76 11.44 4.77
N ASP A 119 -12.56 10.48 4.29
CA ASP A 119 -13.22 9.45 5.10
C ASP A 119 -12.83 8.01 4.74
N GLY A 120 -11.81 7.82 3.89
CA GLY A 120 -11.34 6.49 3.51
C GLY A 120 -10.38 6.52 2.33
N LYS A 121 -10.03 5.34 1.79
CA LYS A 121 -9.26 5.21 0.56
C LYS A 121 -9.87 4.15 -0.35
N VAL A 122 -9.68 4.32 -1.66
CA VAL A 122 -9.95 3.28 -2.66
C VAL A 122 -8.60 2.75 -3.09
N PRO A 123 -8.19 1.55 -2.63
CA PRO A 123 -6.84 1.06 -2.85
C PRO A 123 -6.65 0.54 -4.27
N LEU A 124 -5.42 0.67 -4.77
CA LEU A 124 -4.98 0.11 -6.05
C LEU A 124 -4.99 -1.43 -6.02
N HIS A 125 -4.48 -2.02 -4.93
CA HIS A 125 -4.42 -3.46 -4.73
C HIS A 125 -5.28 -3.89 -3.55
N PRO A 126 -5.74 -5.16 -3.49
CA PRO A 126 -6.39 -5.71 -2.30
C PRO A 126 -5.51 -5.57 -1.04
N THR A 127 -6.14 -5.30 0.10
CA THR A 127 -5.43 -5.01 1.36
C THR A 127 -4.55 -6.16 1.86
N VAL A 128 -4.90 -7.41 1.55
CA VAL A 128 -4.06 -8.59 1.83
C VAL A 128 -2.66 -8.48 1.20
N LEU A 129 -2.55 -7.75 0.09
CA LEU A 129 -1.27 -7.38 -0.51
C LEU A 129 -0.78 -6.04 0.01
N SER A 130 -1.51 -4.95 -0.25
CA SER A 130 -1.01 -3.58 -0.04
C SER A 130 -0.73 -3.22 1.41
N GLU A 131 -1.48 -3.79 2.35
CA GLU A 131 -1.33 -3.55 3.79
C GLU A 131 -0.78 -4.77 4.53
N GLY A 132 -0.40 -5.80 3.77
CA GLY A 132 0.00 -7.11 4.28
C GLY A 132 1.25 -7.60 3.58
N ALA A 133 1.08 -8.56 2.67
CA ALA A 133 2.19 -9.34 2.12
C ALA A 133 3.22 -8.51 1.34
N ALA A 134 2.81 -7.41 0.69
CA ALA A 134 3.71 -6.49 0.00
C ALA A 134 4.18 -5.32 0.86
N SER A 135 3.58 -5.11 2.04
CA SER A 135 3.97 -4.03 2.95
C SER A 135 5.23 -4.43 3.73
N LEU A 136 6.19 -3.51 3.81
CA LEU A 136 7.46 -3.65 4.53
C LEU A 136 7.29 -3.51 6.06
N LEU A 137 6.33 -4.25 6.61
CA LEU A 137 6.05 -4.32 8.04
C LEU A 137 7.25 -4.89 8.82
N PRO A 138 7.48 -4.41 10.05
CA PRO A 138 8.62 -4.84 10.84
C PRO A 138 8.53 -6.32 11.25
N GLY A 139 9.69 -7.00 11.27
CA GLY A 139 9.81 -8.35 11.84
C GLY A 139 9.50 -9.49 10.89
N GLU A 140 9.14 -9.22 9.64
CA GLU A 140 8.88 -10.25 8.64
C GLU A 140 9.73 -10.03 7.38
N PRO A 141 10.32 -11.10 6.80
CA PRO A 141 10.94 -11.01 5.49
C PRO A 141 9.90 -10.60 4.44
N ARG A 142 10.32 -9.73 3.52
CA ARG A 142 9.50 -9.25 2.41
C ARG A 142 10.30 -9.29 1.10
N PRO A 143 9.67 -9.64 -0.03
CA PRO A 143 10.28 -9.57 -1.35
C PRO A 143 10.73 -8.16 -1.73
#